data_AF-A0A392RWM7-F1
#
_entry.id   AF-A0A392RWM7-F1
#
_cell.length_a   1.000
_cell.length_b   1.000
_cell.length_c   1.000
_cell.angle_alpha   90.00
_cell.angle_beta   90.00
_cell.angle_gamma   90.00
#
_symmetry.space_group_name_H-M   'P 1'
#
loop_
_entity.id
_entity.type
_entity.pdbx_description
1 polymer ?
#
loop_
_entity_poly.entity_id
_entity_poly.type
_entity_poly.pdbx_seq_one_letter_code
_entity_poly.pdbx_strand_id
1 'polypeptide(L)'
;VKLRIGVEGVAILWEVFKREFLRKYFPADVKNKKVIEFMELQQGNLSIADYSAKFEALCVFSPHYSTVEAEEDKCVKFESGLRSDIKQLIGFSEIRDFPTLMTKARICDEDGKAKSS
;
A
#
# COMPACT_ATOMS: atom_id res chain seq x y z
N VAL A 1 -16.06 10.43 3.70
CA VAL A 1 -16.43 10.25 2.28
C VAL A 1 -16.98 11.56 1.75
N LYS A 2 -16.34 12.20 0.75
CA LYS A 2 -16.80 13.47 0.17
C LYS A 2 -17.57 13.15 -1.13
N LEU A 3 -18.88 13.29 -1.08
CA LEU A 3 -19.75 13.06 -2.23
C LEU A 3 -19.75 14.32 -3.11
N ARG A 4 -19.49 14.18 -4.41
CA ARG A 4 -19.73 15.22 -5.42
C ARG A 4 -20.73 14.67 -6.42
N ILE A 5 -21.79 15.45 -6.65
CA ILE A 5 -22.95 15.07 -7.46
C ILE A 5 -22.58 15.19 -8.94
N GLY A 6 -22.74 14.11 -9.71
CA GLY A 6 -22.57 14.11 -11.16
C GLY A 6 -23.82 14.59 -11.91
N VAL A 7 -23.72 14.73 -13.23
CA VAL A 7 -24.68 15.41 -14.14
C VAL A 7 -26.09 14.78 -14.17
N GLU A 8 -26.35 13.68 -13.47
CA GLU A 8 -27.68 13.05 -13.35
C GLU A 8 -28.10 12.75 -11.89
N GLY A 9 -27.53 13.44 -10.89
CA GLY A 9 -27.90 13.22 -9.49
C GLY A 9 -27.33 11.94 -8.87
N VAL A 10 -26.63 11.11 -9.64
CA VAL A 10 -25.90 9.94 -9.13
C VAL A 10 -24.65 10.44 -8.40
N ALA A 11 -24.58 10.17 -7.09
CA ALA A 11 -23.37 10.40 -6.32
C ALA A 11 -22.28 9.44 -6.82
N ILE A 12 -21.29 9.96 -7.55
CA ILE A 12 -20.15 9.15 -7.96
C ILE A 12 -19.25 8.99 -6.74
N LEU A 13 -19.26 7.79 -6.17
CA LEU A 13 -18.30 7.43 -5.14
C LEU A 13 -16.89 7.63 -5.71
N TRP A 14 -16.01 8.31 -4.98
CA TRP A 14 -14.64 8.61 -5.42
C TRP A 14 -13.88 7.36 -5.92
N GLU A 15 -14.15 6.21 -5.30
CA GLU A 15 -13.63 4.91 -5.71
C GLU A 15 -14.08 4.48 -7.12
N VAL A 16 -15.34 4.75 -7.47
CA VAL A 16 -15.88 4.47 -8.82
C VAL A 16 -15.21 5.38 -9.84
N PHE A 17 -15.05 6.66 -9.55
CA PHE A 17 -14.35 7.59 -10.43
C PHE A 17 -12.90 7.16 -10.68
N LYS A 18 -12.13 6.88 -9.61
CA LYS A 18 -10.73 6.43 -9.72
C LYS A 18 -10.63 5.17 -10.58
N ARG A 19 -11.48 4.17 -10.35
CA ARG A 19 -11.49 2.92 -11.11
C ARG A 19 -11.76 3.18 -12.59
N GLU A 20 -12.80 3.94 -12.93
CA GLU A 20 -13.14 4.21 -14.33
C GLU A 20 -12.09 5.10 -15.02
N PHE A 21 -11.51 6.06 -14.30
CA PHE A 21 -10.43 6.90 -14.80
C PHE A 21 -9.20 6.07 -15.15
N LEU A 22 -8.72 5.22 -14.22
CA LEU A 22 -7.61 4.31 -14.48
C LEU A 22 -7.95 3.35 -15.61
N ARG A 23 -9.17 2.82 -15.67
CA ARG A 23 -9.61 1.93 -16.75
C ARG A 23 -9.49 2.60 -18.13
N LYS A 24 -9.98 3.85 -18.25
CA LYS A 24 -10.09 4.57 -19.53
C LYS A 24 -8.77 5.21 -19.99
N TYR A 25 -7.96 5.73 -19.07
CA TYR A 25 -6.80 6.56 -19.44
C TYR A 25 -5.44 5.86 -19.22
N PHE A 26 -5.40 4.70 -18.53
CA PHE A 26 -4.18 3.92 -18.39
C PHE A 26 -4.23 2.66 -19.27
N PRO A 27 -3.44 2.60 -20.35
CA PRO A 27 -3.28 1.40 -21.15
C PRO A 27 -2.86 0.17 -20.33
N ALA A 28 -3.18 -1.03 -20.82
CA ALA A 28 -2.92 -2.28 -20.11
C ALA A 28 -1.43 -2.52 -19.84
N ASP A 29 -0.55 -2.14 -20.77
CA ASP A 29 0.90 -2.25 -20.61
C ASP A 29 1.43 -1.33 -19.50
N VAL A 30 0.88 -0.12 -19.36
CA VAL A 30 1.23 0.81 -18.28
C VAL A 30 0.77 0.28 -16.92
N LYS A 31 -0.44 -0.29 -16.86
CA LYS A 31 -0.94 -0.95 -15.64
C LYS A 31 -0.08 -2.15 -15.26
N ASN A 32 0.26 -3.01 -16.22
CA ASN A 32 1.08 -4.18 -15.97
C ASN A 32 2.46 -3.80 -15.43
N LYS A 33 3.08 -2.73 -15.97
CA LYS A 33 4.33 -2.19 -15.41
C LYS A 33 4.17 -1.75 -13.96
N LYS A 34 3.05 -1.13 -13.59
CA LYS A 34 2.77 -0.72 -12.21
C LYS A 34 2.53 -1.90 -11.27
N VAL A 35 1.88 -2.96 -11.76
CA VAL A 35 1.71 -4.21 -11.01
C VAL A 35 3.05 -4.90 -10.79
N ILE A 36 3.93 -4.96 -11.80
CA ILE A 36 5.29 -5.51 -11.65
C ILE A 36 6.07 -4.68 -10.62
N GLU A 37 6.03 -3.34 -10.73
CA GLU A 37 6.68 -2.45 -9.75
C GLU A 37 6.16 -2.69 -8.33
N PHE A 38 4.87 -2.98 -8.15
CA PHE A 38 4.29 -3.34 -6.87
C PHE A 38 4.79 -4.69 -6.33
N MET A 39 4.83 -5.71 -7.20
CA MET A 39 5.28 -7.05 -6.82
C MET A 39 6.74 -7.07 -6.41
N GLU A 40 7.57 -6.27 -7.08
CA GLU A 40 9.01 -6.14 -6.82
C GLU A 40 9.34 -5.06 -5.76
N LEU A 41 8.33 -4.36 -5.23
CA LEU A 41 8.54 -3.29 -4.26
C LEU A 41 9.23 -3.83 -2.99
N GLN A 42 10.37 -3.22 -2.68
CA GLN A 42 11.17 -3.46 -1.48
C GLN A 42 11.44 -2.11 -0.80
N GLN A 43 11.52 -2.10 0.53
CA GLN A 43 11.85 -0.93 1.33
C GLN A 43 13.25 -0.41 0.98
N GLY A 44 14.24 -1.31 0.91
CA GLY A 44 15.63 -0.93 0.66
C GLY A 44 16.10 0.14 1.67
N ASN A 45 16.58 1.27 1.13
CA ASN A 45 17.05 2.41 1.92
C ASN A 45 15.94 3.45 2.21
N LEU A 46 14.71 3.21 1.77
CA LEU A 46 13.59 4.12 2.04
C LEU A 46 13.25 4.10 3.53
N SER A 47 12.81 5.25 4.03
CA SER A 47 12.10 5.29 5.31
C SER A 47 10.81 4.48 5.21
N ILE A 48 10.29 4.00 6.34
CA ILE A 48 8.99 3.30 6.34
C ILE A 48 7.86 4.21 5.83
N ALA A 49 7.94 5.52 6.07
CA ALA A 49 6.96 6.48 5.55
C ALA A 49 6.98 6.53 4.01
N ASP A 50 8.17 6.62 3.40
CA ASP A 50 8.31 6.68 1.94
C ASP A 50 7.94 5.34 1.29
N TYR A 51 8.36 4.22 1.91
CA TYR A 51 7.98 2.88 1.47
C TYR A 51 6.45 2.70 1.51
N SER A 52 5.80 3.11 2.60
CA SER A 52 4.35 3.00 2.74
C SER A 52 3.60 3.87 1.73
N ALA A 53 4.01 5.12 1.55
CA ALA A 53 3.41 6.00 0.55
C ALA A 53 3.52 5.39 -0.87
N LYS A 54 4.68 4.81 -1.20
CA LYS A 54 4.89 4.12 -2.49
C LYS A 54 4.04 2.85 -2.60
N PHE A 55 3.93 2.08 -1.51
CA PHE A 55 3.10 0.89 -1.45
C PHE A 55 1.64 1.21 -1.71
N GLU A 56 1.07 2.22 -1.03
CA GLU A 56 -0.31 2.64 -1.23
C GLU A 56 -0.56 3.17 -2.65
N ALA A 57 0.35 3.96 -3.19
CA ALA A 57 0.25 4.49 -4.55
C ALA A 57 0.21 3.38 -5.61
N LEU A 58 1.00 2.32 -5.41
CA LEU A 58 1.06 1.17 -6.32
C LEU A 58 -0.07 0.16 -6.08
N CYS A 59 -0.55 0.01 -4.84
CA CYS A 59 -1.66 -0.86 -4.46
C CYS A 59 -2.96 -0.51 -5.23
N VAL A 60 -3.15 0.76 -5.60
CA VAL A 60 -4.30 1.21 -6.41
C VAL A 60 -4.36 0.54 -7.79
N PHE A 61 -3.22 0.11 -8.34
CA PHE A 61 -3.15 -0.60 -9.62
C PHE A 61 -3.37 -2.11 -9.49
N SER A 62 -3.48 -2.62 -8.26
CA SER A 62 -3.66 -4.03 -7.93
C SER A 62 -4.97 -4.22 -7.14
N PRO A 63 -6.13 -4.30 -7.82
CA PRO A 63 -7.43 -4.40 -7.17
C PRO A 63 -7.55 -5.55 -6.17
N HIS A 64 -6.80 -6.63 -6.40
CA HIS A 64 -6.74 -7.82 -5.53
C HIS A 64 -6.27 -7.52 -4.11
N TYR A 65 -5.55 -6.42 -3.86
CA TYR A 65 -5.09 -6.03 -2.51
C TYR A 65 -5.89 -4.89 -1.90
N SER A 66 -6.92 -4.41 -2.61
CA SER A 66 -7.72 -3.24 -2.22
C SER A 66 -9.09 -3.61 -1.64
N THR A 67 -9.37 -4.90 -1.43
CA THR A 67 -10.61 -5.38 -0.81
C THR A 67 -10.40 -5.67 0.67
N VAL A 68 -11.50 -5.73 1.43
CA VAL A 68 -11.45 -6.01 2.88
C VAL A 68 -10.97 -7.45 3.12
N GLU A 69 -11.38 -8.37 2.25
CA GLU A 69 -11.00 -9.79 2.31
C GLU A 69 -9.50 -10.01 2.03
N ALA A 70 -8.85 -9.06 1.35
CA ALA A 70 -7.44 -9.12 1.00
C ALA A 70 -6.54 -8.32 1.95
N GLU A 71 -7.07 -7.82 3.07
CA GLU A 71 -6.29 -7.05 4.04
C GLU A 71 -5.14 -7.87 4.62
N GLU A 72 -5.36 -9.16 4.89
CA GLU A 72 -4.32 -10.08 5.33
C GLU A 72 -3.21 -10.23 4.27
N ASP A 73 -3.59 -10.49 3.02
CA ASP A 73 -2.64 -10.60 1.91
C ASP A 73 -1.86 -9.30 1.69
N LYS A 74 -2.51 -8.15 1.91
CA LYS A 74 -1.88 -6.83 1.86
C LYS A 74 -0.84 -6.67 2.96
N CYS A 75 -1.10 -7.15 4.18
CA CYS A 75 -0.14 -7.16 5.27
C CYS A 75 1.07 -8.04 4.93
N VAL A 76 0.83 -9.28 4.48
CA VAL A 76 1.91 -10.20 4.06
C VAL A 76 2.76 -9.60 2.96
N LYS A 77 2.11 -8.98 1.95
CA LYS A 77 2.82 -8.33 0.85
C LYS A 77 3.66 -7.14 1.34
N PHE A 78 3.14 -6.33 2.26
CA PHE A 78 3.89 -5.22 2.86
C PHE A 78 5.10 -5.72 3.65
N GLU A 79 4.92 -6.71 4.53
CA GLU A 79 5.98 -7.34 5.32
C GLU A 79 7.05 -8.00 4.45
N SER A 80 6.65 -8.59 3.32
CA SER A 80 7.59 -9.25 2.39
C SER A 80 8.66 -8.30 1.83
N GLY A 81 8.32 -7.01 1.70
CA GLY A 81 9.22 -5.98 1.19
C GLY A 81 9.97 -5.20 2.26
N LEU A 82 9.72 -5.46 3.55
CA LEU A 82 10.44 -4.79 4.63
C LEU A 82 11.88 -5.24 4.74
N ARG A 83 12.75 -4.33 5.19
CA ARG A 83 14.14 -4.63 5.52
C ARG A 83 14.21 -5.63 6.68
N SER A 84 15.22 -6.50 6.66
CA SER A 84 15.29 -7.68 7.55
C SER A 84 15.26 -7.36 9.05
N ASP A 85 15.87 -6.26 9.48
CA ASP A 85 15.88 -5.78 10.86
C ASP A 85 14.47 -5.41 11.35
N ILE A 86 13.69 -4.68 10.54
CA ILE A 86 12.30 -4.33 10.85
C ILE A 86 11.40 -5.56 10.72
N LYS A 87 11.61 -6.37 9.67
CA LYS A 87 10.83 -7.57 9.40
C LYS A 87 10.92 -8.57 10.56
N GLN A 88 12.10 -8.73 11.16
CA GLN A 88 12.26 -9.58 12.34
C GLN A 88 11.43 -9.08 13.51
N LEU A 89 11.44 -7.78 13.80
CA LEU A 89 10.67 -7.19 14.91
C LEU A 89 9.16 -7.33 14.72
N ILE A 90 8.68 -7.16 13.48
CA ILE A 90 7.26 -7.27 13.15
C ILE A 90 6.81 -8.72 13.02
N GLY A 91 7.63 -9.59 12.44
CA GLY A 91 7.27 -10.98 12.16
C GLY A 91 6.88 -11.78 13.40
N PHE A 92 7.38 -11.40 14.59
CA PHE A 92 6.95 -12.00 15.86
C PHE A 92 5.54 -11.58 16.31
N SER A 93 4.98 -10.51 15.75
CA SER A 93 3.66 -9.97 16.14
C SER A 93 2.50 -10.46 15.26
N GLU A 94 2.77 -11.18 14.15
CA GLU A 94 1.77 -11.72 13.20
C GLU A 94 0.60 -10.75 12.88
N ILE A 95 0.92 -9.49 12.58
CA ILE A 95 -0.09 -8.42 12.51
C ILE A 95 -0.85 -8.52 11.18
N ARG A 96 -2.15 -8.82 11.25
CA ARG A 96 -3.04 -8.92 10.07
C ARG A 96 -4.01 -7.73 9.92
N ASP A 97 -3.64 -6.61 10.53
CA ASP A 97 -4.32 -5.31 10.40
C ASP A 97 -3.33 -4.29 9.82
N PHE A 98 -3.62 -3.76 8.63
CA PHE A 98 -2.65 -2.95 7.89
C PHE A 98 -2.29 -1.62 8.60
N PRO A 99 -3.25 -0.86 9.19
CA PRO A 99 -2.93 0.33 9.97
C PRO A 99 -2.02 0.07 11.17
N THR A 100 -2.26 -1.01 11.91
CA THR A 100 -1.44 -1.41 13.06
C THR A 100 -0.04 -1.83 12.61
N LEU A 101 0.04 -2.61 11.53
CA LEU A 101 1.31 -3.05 10.93
C LEU A 101 2.17 -1.83 10.55
N MET A 102 1.59 -0.87 9.84
CA MET A 102 2.29 0.34 9.42
C MET A 102 2.77 1.17 10.61
N THR A 103 1.95 1.30 11.65
CA THR A 103 2.31 2.02 12.88
C THR A 103 3.50 1.36 13.58
N LYS A 104 3.47 0.03 13.77
CA LYS A 104 4.59 -0.70 14.38
C LYS A 104 5.86 -0.63 13.53
N ALA A 105 5.73 -0.76 12.21
CA ALA A 105 6.86 -0.66 11.29
C ALA A 105 7.57 0.69 11.43
N ARG A 106 6.80 1.78 11.54
CA ARG A 106 7.33 3.12 11.72
C ARG A 106 8.12 3.26 13.03
N ILE A 107 7.58 2.76 14.14
CA ILE A 107 8.25 2.77 15.44
C ILE A 107 9.60 2.03 15.36
N CYS A 108 9.62 0.86 14.73
CA CYS A 108 10.85 0.07 14.57
C CYS A 108 11.93 0.80 13.74
N ASP A 109 11.55 1.54 12.70
CA ASP A 109 12.50 2.31 11.88
C ASP A 109 13.10 3.49 12.66
N GLU A 110 12.31 4.14 13.51
CA GLU A 110 12.78 5.23 14.38
C GLU A 110 13.74 4.70 15.47
N ASP A 111 13.42 3.56 16.10
CA ASP A 111 14.26 2.91 17.11
C ASP A 111 15.59 2.38 16.54
N GLY A 112 15.59 1.92 15.28
CA GLY A 112 16.80 1.47 14.58
C GLY A 112 17.75 2.63 14.23
N LYS A 113 17.19 3.79 13.83
CA LYS A 113 17.97 4.99 13.55
C LYS A 113 18.59 5.60 14.79
N ALA A 114 17.89 5.57 15.93
CA ALA A 114 18.43 6.08 17.20
C ALA A 114 19.61 5.26 17.76
N LYS A 115 19.76 3.99 17.37
CA LYS A 115 20.85 3.11 17.81
C LYS A 115 22.08 3.11 16.90
N SER A 116 21.98 3.74 15.72
CA SER A 116 23.04 3.81 14.72
C SER A 116 23.67 5.20 14.54
N SER A 117 23.20 6.20 15.31
CA SER A 117 23.88 7.48 15.57
C SER A 117 24.58 7.46 16.91
#